data_AF-A0A9X3K5S6-F1
#
_entry.id   AF-A0A9X3K5S6-F1
#
_cell.length_a   1.000
_cell.length_b   1.000
_cell.length_c   1.000
_cell.angle_alpha   90.00
_cell.angle_beta   90.00
_cell.angle_gamma   90.00
#
_symmetry.space_group_name_H-M   'P 1'
#
loop_
_entity.id
_entity.type
_entity.pdbx_description
1 polymer ?
#
loop_
_entity_poly.entity_id
_entity_poly.type
_entity_poly.pdbx_seq_one_letter_code
_entity_poly.pdbx_strand_id
1 'polypeptide(L)'
;MTALERMRQNLEGTAYRMDSVGLIDDIQFLNDSRAVDLLSTRDSFKCLKSPAVWLTTTTPHERDFALIERYIRKKIKAIVVYGTEAIDMRSQLEKMVDVFLTVADLKEAVNASYDLAEPNDVVIYSPSCVVTDGYLNFVDRGQAYEKYVKELGSSE
;
A
#
# COMPACT_ATOMS: atom_id res chain seq x y z
N MET A 1 -0.53 -10.56 -34.06
CA MET A 1 -0.61 -9.67 -32.89
C MET A 1 -0.42 -8.24 -33.33
N THR A 2 -1.48 -7.44 -33.22
CA THR A 2 -1.51 -6.02 -33.55
C THR A 2 -0.83 -5.19 -32.45
N ALA A 3 -0.42 -3.96 -32.78
CA ALA A 3 0.15 -3.03 -31.80
C ALA A 3 -0.80 -2.76 -30.62
N LEU A 4 -2.11 -2.74 -30.90
CA LEU A 4 -3.18 -2.58 -29.90
C LEU A 4 -3.25 -3.76 -28.92
N GLU A 5 -3.08 -5.00 -29.39
CA GLU A 5 -3.06 -6.19 -28.53
C GLU A 5 -1.82 -6.22 -27.62
N ARG A 6 -0.64 -5.83 -28.14
CA ARG A 6 0.56 -5.68 -27.32
C ARG A 6 0.43 -4.56 -26.29
N MET A 7 -0.20 -3.45 -26.67
CA MET A 7 -0.42 -2.33 -25.76
C MET A 7 -1.41 -2.72 -24.65
N ARG A 8 -2.49 -3.44 -24.97
CA ARG A 8 -3.42 -4.02 -23.96
C ARG A 8 -2.74 -5.03 -23.05
N GLN A 9 -1.94 -5.97 -23.58
CA GLN A 9 -1.17 -6.90 -22.74
C GLN A 9 -0.13 -6.19 -21.86
N ASN A 10 0.51 -5.12 -22.35
CA ASN A 10 1.43 -4.33 -21.55
C ASN A 10 0.71 -3.50 -20.47
N LEU A 11 -0.48 -2.97 -20.77
CA LEU A 11 -1.34 -2.28 -19.80
C LEU A 11 -1.86 -3.26 -18.74
N GLU A 12 -2.32 -4.46 -19.13
CA GLU A 12 -2.65 -5.55 -18.20
C GLU A 12 -1.42 -6.04 -17.41
N GLY A 13 -0.24 -5.98 -18.03
CA GLY A 13 1.04 -6.33 -17.43
C GLY A 13 1.56 -5.31 -16.40
N THR A 14 1.09 -4.07 -16.43
CA THR A 14 1.57 -2.95 -15.59
C THR A 14 0.53 -2.41 -14.61
N ALA A 15 -0.76 -2.68 -14.83
CA ALA A 15 -1.81 -2.28 -13.89
C ALA A 15 -1.53 -2.77 -12.47
N TYR A 16 -1.92 -1.94 -11.49
CA TYR A 16 -1.76 -2.13 -10.06
C TYR A 16 -0.29 -2.20 -9.59
N ARG A 17 0.63 -1.58 -10.34
CA ARG A 17 2.05 -1.44 -10.00
C ARG A 17 2.41 0.03 -9.81
N MET A 18 2.23 0.52 -8.59
CA MET A 18 2.35 1.93 -8.21
C MET A 18 1.49 2.87 -9.09
N ASP A 19 0.27 2.46 -9.42
CA ASP A 19 -0.65 3.28 -10.20
C ASP A 19 -1.13 4.46 -9.36
N SER A 20 -1.13 5.66 -9.94
CA SER A 20 -1.64 6.85 -9.26
C SER A 20 -3.17 6.79 -9.23
N VAL A 21 -3.74 6.70 -8.04
CA VAL A 21 -5.19 6.67 -7.82
C VAL A 21 -5.80 8.06 -7.87
N GLY A 22 -5.09 9.06 -7.31
CA GLY A 22 -5.55 10.43 -7.24
C GLY A 22 -4.67 11.30 -6.34
N LEU A 23 -5.00 12.59 -6.30
CA LEU A 23 -4.43 13.59 -5.41
C LEU A 23 -5.59 14.19 -4.59
N ILE A 24 -5.51 14.11 -3.26
CA ILE A 24 -6.53 14.61 -2.33
C ILE A 24 -5.79 15.42 -1.28
N ASP A 25 -6.12 16.70 -1.11
CA ASP A 25 -5.42 17.63 -0.21
C ASP A 25 -3.88 17.59 -0.35
N ASP A 26 -3.43 17.60 -1.62
CA ASP A 26 -2.02 17.47 -2.02
C ASP A 26 -1.32 16.18 -1.56
N ILE A 27 -2.06 15.17 -1.11
CA ILE A 27 -1.57 13.83 -0.78
C ILE A 27 -1.76 12.92 -1.99
N GLN A 28 -0.66 12.31 -2.46
CA GLN A 28 -0.71 11.40 -3.60
C GLN A 28 -1.01 9.96 -3.14
N PHE A 29 -2.04 9.34 -3.72
CA PHE A 29 -2.38 7.95 -3.44
C PHE A 29 -1.87 7.02 -4.54
N LEU A 30 -1.07 6.02 -4.17
CA LEU A 30 -0.51 5.01 -5.06
C LEU A 30 -1.09 3.62 -4.75
N ASN A 31 -1.47 2.90 -5.80
CA ASN A 31 -1.95 1.52 -5.75
C ASN A 31 -0.88 0.57 -6.28
N ASP A 32 -0.30 -0.21 -5.38
CA ASP A 32 0.68 -1.26 -5.65
C ASP A 32 0.18 -2.61 -5.11
N SER A 33 -1.14 -2.85 -5.20
CA SER A 33 -1.80 -4.06 -4.70
C SER A 33 -1.26 -5.37 -5.29
N ARG A 34 -0.56 -5.31 -6.42
CA ARG A 34 0.14 -6.43 -7.06
C ARG A 34 1.43 -6.84 -6.34
N ALA A 35 1.96 -6.02 -5.43
CA ALA A 35 3.07 -6.40 -4.56
C ALA A 35 2.61 -7.42 -3.51
N VAL A 36 2.73 -8.70 -3.85
CA VAL A 36 2.33 -9.85 -2.99
C VAL A 36 3.49 -10.41 -2.16
N ASP A 37 4.67 -9.80 -2.28
CA ASP A 37 5.89 -10.17 -1.56
C ASP A 37 6.70 -8.93 -1.14
N LEU A 38 7.60 -9.15 -0.18
CA LEU A 38 8.37 -8.08 0.44
C LEU A 38 9.39 -7.41 -0.50
N LEU A 39 9.93 -8.15 -1.49
CA LEU A 39 10.89 -7.60 -2.44
C LEU A 39 10.19 -6.68 -3.45
N SER A 40 8.97 -7.02 -3.85
CA SER A 40 8.12 -6.14 -4.65
C SER A 40 7.84 -4.83 -3.92
N THR A 41 7.43 -4.88 -2.64
CA THR A 41 7.22 -3.69 -1.81
C THR A 41 8.51 -2.86 -1.65
N ARG A 42 9.66 -3.52 -1.45
CA ARG A 42 10.97 -2.85 -1.41
C ARG A 42 11.25 -2.06 -2.68
N ASP A 43 10.93 -2.64 -3.84
CA ASP A 43 11.19 -2.01 -5.13
C ASP A 43 10.26 -0.80 -5.34
N SER A 44 9.01 -0.86 -4.87
CA SER A 44 8.12 0.30 -4.82
C SER A 44 8.67 1.41 -3.90
N PHE A 45 9.21 1.05 -2.74
CA PHE A 45 9.83 2.03 -1.84
C PHE A 45 11.03 2.73 -2.47
N LYS A 46 11.81 2.06 -3.33
CA LYS A 46 12.93 2.70 -4.04
C LYS A 46 12.46 3.85 -4.93
N CYS A 47 11.26 3.75 -5.50
CA CYS A 47 10.72 4.72 -6.44
C CYS A 47 10.03 5.91 -5.78
N LEU A 48 9.68 5.81 -4.50
CA LEU A 48 9.11 6.93 -3.73
C LEU A 48 10.06 8.14 -3.70
N LYS A 49 9.52 9.32 -3.99
CA LYS A 49 10.24 10.60 -4.02
C LYS A 49 9.97 11.48 -2.81
N SER A 50 8.82 11.30 -2.17
CA SER A 50 8.40 11.99 -0.94
C SER A 50 8.31 11.00 0.22
N PRO A 51 8.26 11.47 1.48
CA PRO A 51 7.84 10.65 2.61
C PRO A 51 6.49 9.99 2.33
N ALA A 52 6.30 8.79 2.87
CA ALA A 52 5.10 8.02 2.61
C ALA A 52 4.50 7.35 3.84
N VAL A 53 3.18 7.26 3.87
CA VAL A 53 2.45 6.33 4.72
C VAL A 53 2.33 5.01 3.97
N TRP A 54 2.82 3.93 4.56
CA TRP A 54 2.70 2.60 4.00
C TRP A 54 1.46 1.89 4.54
N LEU A 55 0.50 1.65 3.65
CA LEU A 55 -0.68 0.84 3.95
C LEU A 55 -0.41 -0.61 3.53
N THR A 56 -0.56 -1.54 4.48
CA THR A 56 -0.38 -2.98 4.26
C THR A 56 -1.42 -3.80 5.02
N THR A 57 -1.36 -5.13 4.87
CA THR A 57 -2.25 -6.08 5.55
C THR A 57 -1.45 -7.12 6.34
N THR A 58 -2.11 -7.75 7.31
CA THR A 58 -1.55 -8.88 8.05
C THR A 58 -1.16 -10.02 7.12
N THR A 59 -0.08 -10.72 7.44
CA THR A 59 0.37 -11.89 6.68
C THR A 59 0.50 -13.09 7.61
N PRO A 60 0.00 -14.28 7.22
CA PRO A 60 0.14 -15.50 8.03
C PRO A 60 1.54 -16.13 7.93
N HIS A 61 2.43 -15.52 7.12
CA HIS A 61 3.77 -16.02 6.88
C HIS A 61 4.79 -15.14 7.59
N GLU A 62 5.76 -15.76 8.25
CA GLU A 62 6.89 -15.04 8.80
C GLU A 62 7.63 -14.27 7.69
N ARG A 63 7.94 -13.00 7.96
CA ARG A 63 8.66 -12.11 7.04
C ARG A 63 9.88 -11.54 7.73
N ASP A 64 10.99 -11.50 7.00
CA ASP A 64 12.19 -10.79 7.42
C ASP A 64 12.12 -9.34 6.97
N PHE A 65 11.54 -8.47 7.81
CA PHE A 65 11.44 -7.04 7.52
C PHE A 65 12.79 -6.30 7.52
N ALA A 66 13.87 -6.93 7.99
CA ALA A 66 15.22 -6.37 7.91
C ALA A 66 15.64 -6.11 6.44
N LEU A 67 15.10 -6.88 5.49
CA LEU A 67 15.33 -6.68 4.05
C LEU A 67 14.86 -5.31 3.53
N ILE A 68 13.92 -4.67 4.23
CA ILE A 68 13.36 -3.37 3.84
C ILE A 68 13.55 -2.27 4.88
N GLU A 69 14.12 -2.58 6.04
CA GLU A 69 14.32 -1.64 7.16
C GLU A 69 14.95 -0.31 6.73
N ARG A 70 16.02 -0.35 5.93
CA ARG A 70 16.69 0.88 5.46
C ARG A 70 15.78 1.81 4.67
N TYR A 71 14.77 1.25 3.99
CA TYR A 71 13.82 2.02 3.20
C TYR A 71 12.70 2.55 4.09
N ILE A 72 12.22 1.73 5.04
CA ILE A 72 11.27 2.15 6.05
C ILE A 72 11.81 3.37 6.78
N ARG A 73 12.98 3.26 7.41
CA ARG A 73 13.59 4.34 8.20
C ARG A 73 13.87 5.63 7.42
N LYS A 74 14.02 5.55 6.09
CA LYS A 74 14.38 6.69 5.26
C LYS A 74 13.18 7.36 4.58
N LYS A 75 12.13 6.58 4.29
CA LYS A 75 11.06 7.02 3.39
C LYS A 75 9.66 6.85 3.96
N ILE A 76 9.48 5.99 4.95
CA ILE A 76 8.16 5.67 5.49
C ILE A 76 7.99 6.42 6.81
N LYS A 77 7.03 7.36 6.86
CA LYS A 77 6.71 8.14 8.07
C LYS A 77 5.81 7.37 9.03
N ALA A 78 4.92 6.55 8.48
CA ALA A 78 3.96 5.78 9.25
C ALA A 78 3.61 4.47 8.52
N ILE A 79 3.24 3.46 9.29
CA ILE A 79 2.76 2.17 8.78
C ILE A 79 1.36 1.93 9.33
N VAL A 80 0.42 1.62 8.43
CA VAL A 80 -0.95 1.23 8.77
C VAL A 80 -1.16 -0.21 8.30
N VAL A 81 -1.51 -1.09 9.24
CA VAL A 81 -1.76 -2.52 8.97
C VAL A 81 -3.23 -2.81 9.23
N TYR A 82 -3.96 -3.36 8.27
CA TYR A 82 -5.31 -3.87 8.51
C TYR A 82 -5.37 -5.39 8.58
N GLY A 83 -6.32 -5.91 9.36
CA GLY A 83 -6.55 -7.34 9.54
C GLY A 83 -6.37 -7.81 10.99
N THR A 84 -6.76 -9.05 11.25
CA THR A 84 -7.05 -9.52 12.63
C THR A 84 -5.83 -9.93 13.46
N GLU A 85 -4.62 -10.07 12.90
CA GLU A 85 -3.44 -10.52 13.67
C GLU A 85 -2.13 -9.90 13.15
N ALA A 86 -1.83 -8.67 13.58
CA ALA A 86 -0.60 -7.96 13.21
C ALA A 86 0.53 -8.06 14.26
N ILE A 87 0.44 -8.98 15.23
CA ILE A 87 1.33 -9.01 16.41
C ILE A 87 2.80 -9.19 15.99
N ASP A 88 3.08 -10.15 15.10
CA ASP A 88 4.44 -10.42 14.63
C ASP A 88 5.01 -9.22 13.86
N MET A 89 4.19 -8.65 12.96
CA MET A 89 4.55 -7.45 12.20
C MET A 89 4.82 -6.26 13.11
N ARG A 90 3.96 -6.01 14.11
CA ARG A 90 4.13 -4.94 15.09
C ARG A 90 5.46 -5.07 15.82
N SER A 91 5.79 -6.26 16.32
CA SER A 91 7.02 -6.49 17.11
C SER A 91 8.32 -6.15 16.37
N GLN A 92 8.29 -6.22 15.03
CA GLN A 92 9.42 -5.91 14.15
C GLN A 92 9.35 -4.47 13.61
N LEU A 93 8.21 -4.08 13.05
CA LEU A 93 8.04 -2.83 12.30
C LEU A 93 7.89 -1.59 13.19
N GLU A 94 7.30 -1.71 14.37
CA GLU A 94 7.11 -0.59 15.31
C GLU A 94 8.45 0.01 15.78
N LYS A 95 9.54 -0.76 15.69
CA LYS A 95 10.90 -0.29 15.99
C LYS A 95 11.59 0.40 14.81
N MET A 96 10.97 0.36 13.63
CA MET A 96 11.52 0.83 12.35
C MET A 96 10.85 2.13 11.87
N VAL A 97 9.68 2.49 12.41
CA VAL A 97 8.88 3.65 12.03
C VAL A 97 8.41 4.40 13.28
N ASP A 98 8.14 5.70 13.15
CA ASP A 98 7.68 6.53 14.26
C ASP A 98 6.22 6.23 14.65
N VAL A 99 5.38 5.92 13.66
CA VAL A 99 3.95 5.62 13.87
C VAL A 99 3.59 4.27 13.26
N PHE A 100 3.06 3.38 14.08
CA PHE A 100 2.53 2.08 13.66
C PHE A 100 1.09 1.90 14.16
N LEU A 101 0.13 1.82 13.23
CA LEU A 101 -1.29 1.65 13.54
C LEU A 101 -1.82 0.32 13.00
N THR A 102 -2.76 -0.25 13.75
CA THR A 102 -3.51 -1.44 13.34
C THR A 102 -4.99 -1.13 13.33
N VAL A 103 -5.68 -1.48 12.26
CA VAL A 103 -7.11 -1.21 12.05
C VAL A 103 -7.85 -2.47 11.56
N ALA A 104 -9.17 -2.46 11.57
CA ALA A 104 -9.95 -3.67 11.29
C ALA A 104 -9.94 -4.05 9.80
N ASP A 105 -10.11 -3.07 8.92
CA ASP A 105 -10.31 -3.31 7.48
C ASP A 105 -9.63 -2.28 6.58
N LEU A 106 -9.67 -2.54 5.26
CA LEU A 106 -9.02 -1.71 4.26
C LEU A 106 -9.61 -0.29 4.20
N LYS A 107 -10.90 -0.09 4.49
CA LYS A 107 -11.52 1.23 4.48
C LYS A 107 -11.01 2.06 5.64
N GLU A 108 -11.00 1.49 6.85
CA GLU A 108 -10.39 2.13 8.01
C GLU A 108 -8.91 2.44 7.77
N ALA A 109 -8.18 1.56 7.08
CA ALA A 109 -6.78 1.76 6.77
C ALA A 109 -6.55 2.93 5.82
N VAL A 110 -7.42 3.11 4.82
CA VAL A 110 -7.38 4.25 3.90
C VAL A 110 -7.62 5.55 4.67
N ASN A 111 -8.65 5.59 5.52
CA ASN A 111 -8.93 6.77 6.35
C ASN A 111 -7.77 7.10 7.30
N ALA A 112 -7.28 6.11 8.05
CA ALA A 112 -6.15 6.30 8.96
C ALA A 112 -4.87 6.72 8.22
N SER A 113 -4.64 6.22 7.00
CA SER A 113 -3.48 6.62 6.20
C SER A 113 -3.59 8.06 5.70
N TYR A 114 -4.79 8.50 5.36
CA TYR A 114 -5.06 9.89 5.00
C TYR A 114 -4.86 10.83 6.21
N ASP A 115 -5.38 10.48 7.39
CA ASP A 115 -5.23 11.28 8.61
C ASP A 115 -3.76 11.43 9.07
N LEU A 116 -2.92 10.46 8.75
CA LEU A 116 -1.48 10.47 9.05
C LEU A 116 -0.63 11.17 7.99
N ALA A 117 -1.14 11.32 6.78
CA ALA A 117 -0.44 11.95 5.67
C ALA A 117 -0.56 13.47 5.77
N GLU A 118 0.48 14.18 5.35
CA GLU A 118 0.50 15.64 5.25
C GLU A 118 0.55 16.06 3.78
N PRO A 119 0.17 17.30 3.43
CA PRO A 119 0.32 17.81 2.08
C PRO A 119 1.71 17.55 1.50
N ASN A 120 1.78 17.01 0.28
CA ASN A 120 2.98 16.54 -0.45
C ASN A 120 3.54 15.16 -0.04
N ASP A 121 2.91 14.48 0.92
CA ASP A 121 3.19 13.07 1.20
C ASP A 121 2.56 12.13 0.18
N VAL A 122 2.98 10.86 0.26
CA VAL A 122 2.41 9.76 -0.51
C VAL A 122 1.74 8.77 0.43
N VAL A 123 0.53 8.31 0.10
CA VAL A 123 -0.03 7.07 0.67
C VAL A 123 0.17 5.96 -0.34
N ILE A 124 0.96 4.94 0.02
CA ILE A 124 1.21 3.79 -0.86
C ILE A 124 0.57 2.53 -0.29
N TYR A 125 -0.35 1.94 -1.07
CA TYR A 125 -0.89 0.63 -0.78
C TYR A 125 -0.04 -0.46 -1.42
N SER A 126 0.82 -1.11 -0.62
CA SER A 126 1.70 -2.20 -1.06
C SER A 126 1.62 -3.36 -0.05
N PRO A 127 0.67 -4.29 -0.22
CA PRO A 127 0.24 -5.22 0.82
C PRO A 127 1.28 -6.28 1.20
N SER A 128 2.33 -6.48 0.39
CA SER A 128 3.42 -7.46 0.64
C SER A 128 2.94 -8.90 0.94
N CYS A 129 1.68 -9.20 0.64
CA CYS A 129 1.00 -10.42 1.01
C CYS A 129 0.05 -10.86 -0.10
N VAL A 130 0.02 -12.17 -0.32
CA VAL A 130 -0.97 -12.83 -1.18
C VAL A 130 -2.36 -12.57 -0.59
N VAL A 131 -3.36 -12.49 -1.47
CA VAL A 131 -4.74 -12.22 -1.09
C VAL A 131 -5.28 -13.35 -0.23
N THR A 132 -5.63 -13.03 1.01
CA THR A 132 -6.16 -13.98 2.02
C THR A 132 -7.25 -13.34 2.90
N ASP A 133 -7.58 -12.08 2.61
CA ASP A 133 -8.36 -11.13 3.39
C ASP A 133 -9.79 -10.95 2.82
N GLY A 134 -10.33 -12.00 2.20
CA GLY A 134 -11.70 -12.02 1.68
C GLY A 134 -11.87 -11.49 0.24
N TYR A 135 -10.82 -10.96 -0.38
CA TYR A 135 -10.83 -10.55 -1.79
C TYR A 135 -10.55 -11.74 -2.72
N LEU A 136 -11.03 -11.66 -3.96
CA LEU A 136 -10.85 -12.74 -4.96
C LEU A 136 -9.42 -12.82 -5.49
N ASN A 137 -8.77 -11.67 -5.67
CA ASN A 137 -7.42 -11.53 -6.20
C ASN A 137 -6.91 -10.10 -5.97
N PHE A 138 -5.69 -9.80 -6.41
CA PHE A 138 -5.08 -8.48 -6.22
C PHE A 138 -5.82 -7.36 -6.95
N VAL A 139 -6.49 -7.66 -8.08
CA VAL A 139 -7.27 -6.68 -8.85
C VAL A 139 -8.49 -6.26 -8.05
N ASP A 140 -9.26 -7.23 -7.54
CA ASP A 140 -10.43 -6.98 -6.69
C ASP A 140 -10.08 -6.15 -5.45
N ARG A 141 -8.99 -6.51 -4.78
CA ARG A 141 -8.45 -5.78 -3.64
C ARG A 141 -7.95 -4.37 -4.01
N GLY A 142 -7.29 -4.22 -5.15
CA GLY A 142 -6.83 -2.94 -5.67
C GLY A 142 -7.99 -2.02 -6.03
N GLN A 143 -9.05 -2.54 -6.63
CA GLN A 143 -10.27 -1.80 -6.93
C GLN A 143 -10.99 -1.34 -5.66
N ALA A 144 -11.01 -2.18 -4.62
CA ALA A 144 -11.54 -1.79 -3.32
C ALA A 144 -10.75 -0.61 -2.71
N TYR A 145 -9.41 -0.67 -2.74
CA TYR A 145 -8.57 0.44 -2.31
C TYR A 145 -8.88 1.73 -3.09
N GLU A 146 -8.91 1.67 -4.42
CA GLU A 146 -9.24 2.84 -5.25
C GLU A 146 -10.62 3.42 -4.96
N LYS A 147 -11.61 2.55 -4.72
CA LYS A 147 -12.95 2.97 -4.33
C LYS A 147 -12.92 3.76 -3.03
N TYR A 148 -12.27 3.23 -1.98
CA TYR A 148 -12.21 3.92 -0.68
C TYR A 148 -11.43 5.22 -0.75
N VAL A 149 -10.35 5.29 -1.53
CA VAL A 149 -9.62 6.55 -1.77
C VAL A 149 -10.53 7.59 -2.44
N LYS A 150 -11.34 7.21 -3.43
CA LYS A 150 -12.28 8.13 -4.09
C LYS A 150 -13.41 8.61 -3.15
N GLU A 151 -13.79 7.81 -2.15
CA GLU A 151 -14.77 8.21 -1.13
C GLU A 151 -14.24 9.34 -0.22
N LEU A 152 -12.91 9.44 -0.01
CA LEU A 152 -12.30 10.53 0.77
C LEU A 152 -12.57 11.91 0.15
N GLY A 153 -12.34 12.03 -1.16
CA GLY A 153 -12.53 13.30 -1.89
C GLY A 153 -13.98 13.61 -2.29
N SER A 154 -14.91 12.69 -2.03
CA SER A 154 -16.35 12.88 -2.31
C SER A 154 -17.16 13.28 -1.09
N SER A 155 -16.50 13.42 0.07
CA SER A 155 -17.12 13.87 1.32
C SER A 155 -17.05 15.40 1.40
N GLU A 156 -17.94 16.06 0.64
CA GLU A 156 -18.34 17.47 0.89
C GLU A 156 -19.44 17.54 1.95
#